data_AF-A0A7C2Q199-F1
#
_entry.id   AF-A0A7C2Q199-F1
#
_cell.length_a   1.000
_cell.length_b   1.000
_cell.length_c   1.000
_cell.angle_alpha   90.00
_cell.angle_beta   90.00
_cell.angle_gamma   90.00
#
_symmetry.space_group_name_H-M   'P 1'
#
loop_
_entity.id
_entity.type
_entity.pdbx_description
1 polymer ?
#
loop_
_entity_poly.entity_id
_entity_poly.type
_entity_poly.pdbx_seq_one_letter_code
_entity_poly.pdbx_strand_id
1 'polypeptide(L)'
;MSVIDTFNGALILNQRVFGEMRDAPDGVRRGFLIILLVGILVGAIQSASALISSGNPDQTVEAFIVSYREAIEQQRQTATTPEQREVLQLFEESADEMAAMVRELVTLPTILPRPISLFLQALGQTVSRPLEYLSDMLLAVILTHIAARQLGGQGGIRAMVAVGSLSVAPHALDALTFIPVLNLPISIIAWGWGLIVLITGTAVVHRLDTGKATLAVLLYPSLLIILGILLSCILLIGLISLSAGLGA
;
A
#
# COMPACT_ATOMS: atom_id res chain seq x y z
N MET A 1 6.10 -1.50 28.71
CA MET A 1 4.88 -0.97 28.09
C MET A 1 4.24 -2.07 27.27
N SER A 2 2.92 -2.25 27.35
CA SER A 2 2.24 -3.25 26.53
C SER A 2 2.28 -2.87 25.05
N VAL A 3 2.15 -3.83 24.14
CA VAL A 3 2.03 -3.57 22.69
C VAL A 3 0.80 -2.70 22.40
N ILE A 4 -0.28 -2.90 23.15
CA ILE A 4 -1.54 -2.14 23.03
C ILE A 4 -1.34 -0.67 23.46
N ASP A 5 -0.63 -0.41 24.56
CA ASP A 5 -0.32 0.95 25.00
C ASP A 5 0.53 1.70 23.97
N THR A 6 1.45 0.96 23.35
CA THR A 6 2.34 1.48 22.30
C THR A 6 1.57 1.81 21.02
N PHE A 7 0.67 0.92 20.62
CA PHE A 7 -0.22 1.10 19.48
C PHE A 7 -1.14 2.32 19.67
N ASN A 8 -1.84 2.39 20.80
CA ASN A 8 -2.73 3.52 21.09
C ASN A 8 -1.94 4.82 21.20
N GLY A 9 -0.78 4.78 21.87
CA GLY A 9 0.13 5.91 21.98
C GLY A 9 0.63 6.46 20.64
N ALA A 10 0.87 5.58 19.66
CA ALA A 10 1.19 5.96 18.30
C ALA A 10 0.01 6.67 17.62
N LEU A 11 -1.21 6.12 17.76
CA LEU A 11 -2.41 6.70 17.15
C LEU A 11 -2.75 8.09 17.70
N ILE A 12 -2.56 8.33 19.00
CA ILE A 12 -2.82 9.65 19.62
C ILE A 12 -1.62 10.60 19.57
N LEU A 13 -0.54 10.24 18.87
CA LEU A 13 0.69 11.02 18.75
C LEU A 13 1.33 11.38 20.12
N ASN A 14 1.26 10.47 21.09
CA ASN A 14 1.81 10.71 22.42
C ASN A 14 3.34 10.73 22.39
N GLN A 15 3.94 11.93 22.41
CA GLN A 15 5.40 12.12 22.33
C GLN A 15 6.21 11.29 23.33
N ARG A 16 5.64 10.96 24.49
CA ARG A 16 6.27 10.07 25.47
C ARG A 16 6.52 8.69 24.89
N VAL A 17 5.55 8.13 24.17
CA VAL A 17 5.67 6.81 23.52
C VAL A 17 6.75 6.83 22.43
N PHE A 18 6.84 7.92 21.65
CA PHE A 18 7.90 8.09 20.66
C PHE A 18 9.29 8.18 21.31
N GLY A 19 9.41 8.94 22.41
CA GLY A 19 10.65 9.03 23.18
C GLY A 19 11.07 7.70 23.81
N GLU A 20 10.12 6.99 24.43
CA GLU A 20 10.36 5.67 25.02
C GLU A 20 10.75 4.63 23.95
N MET A 21 10.12 4.64 22.77
CA MET A 21 10.46 3.76 21.66
C MET A 21 11.84 4.09 21.06
N ARG A 22 12.20 5.38 21.01
CA ARG A 22 13.52 5.88 20.57
C ARG A 22 14.64 5.39 21.47
N ASP A 23 14.44 5.48 22.78
CA ASP A 23 15.47 5.24 23.79
C ASP A 23 15.51 3.77 24.25
N ALA A 24 14.49 2.97 23.91
CA ALA A 24 14.42 1.56 24.26
C ALA A 24 15.51 0.72 23.56
N PRO A 25 16.29 -0.09 24.31
CA PRO A 25 17.28 -0.98 23.70
C PRO A 25 16.63 -2.05 22.81
N ASP A 26 15.41 -2.46 23.10
CA ASP A 26 14.61 -3.41 22.33
C ASP A 26 13.59 -2.73 21.39
N GLY A 27 13.72 -1.42 21.14
CA GLY A 27 12.76 -0.63 20.34
C GLY A 27 12.50 -1.19 18.93
N VAL A 28 13.55 -1.65 18.23
CA VAL A 28 13.41 -2.28 16.90
C VAL A 28 12.59 -3.57 16.97
N ARG A 29 12.82 -4.41 17.99
CA ARG A 29 12.09 -5.66 18.19
C ARG A 29 10.61 -5.36 18.48
N ARG A 30 10.32 -4.38 19.32
CA ARG A 30 8.95 -3.94 19.60
C ARG A 30 8.27 -3.41 18.35
N GLY A 31 8.98 -2.62 17.55
CA GLY A 31 8.49 -2.12 16.28
C GLY A 31 8.14 -3.23 15.31
N PHE A 32 9.03 -4.21 15.15
CA PHE A 32 8.77 -5.40 14.35
C PHE A 32 7.53 -6.17 14.81
N LEU A 33 7.31 -6.31 16.13
CA LEU A 33 6.10 -6.96 16.66
C LEU A 33 4.82 -6.19 16.31
N ILE A 34 4.85 -4.86 16.28
CA ILE A 34 3.71 -4.04 15.85
C ILE A 34 3.40 -4.31 14.38
N ILE A 35 4.41 -4.29 13.52
CA ILE A 35 4.26 -4.56 12.08
C ILE A 35 3.71 -5.97 11.85
N LEU A 36 4.24 -6.95 12.58
CA LEU A 36 3.77 -8.33 12.51
C LEU A 36 2.30 -8.44 12.93
N LEU A 37 1.92 -7.80 14.03
CA LEU A 37 0.56 -7.82 14.55
C LEU A 37 -0.42 -7.16 13.57
N VAL A 38 -0.10 -5.97 13.08
CA VAL A 38 -0.94 -5.23 12.13
C VAL A 38 -1.02 -5.96 10.79
N GLY A 39 0.12 -6.41 10.25
CA GLY A 39 0.17 -7.11 8.98
C GLY A 39 -0.60 -8.44 9.00
N ILE A 40 -0.46 -9.24 10.07
CA ILE A 40 -1.21 -10.50 10.20
C ILE A 40 -2.70 -10.21 10.33
N LEU A 41 -3.09 -9.22 11.13
CA LEU A 41 -4.49 -8.83 11.30
C LEU A 41 -5.13 -8.46 9.95
N VAL A 42 -4.50 -7.54 9.22
CA VAL A 42 -4.99 -7.06 7.93
C VAL A 42 -5.00 -8.20 6.91
N GLY A 43 -3.90 -8.94 6.79
CA GLY A 43 -3.76 -10.05 5.87
C GLY A 43 -4.78 -11.15 6.11
N ALA A 44 -5.04 -11.50 7.38
CA ALA A 44 -6.03 -12.52 7.74
C ALA A 44 -7.46 -12.10 7.37
N ILE A 45 -7.84 -10.86 7.66
CA ILE A 45 -9.19 -10.35 7.37
C ILE A 45 -9.43 -10.25 5.86
N GLN A 46 -8.47 -9.70 5.12
CA GLN A 46 -8.55 -9.61 3.66
C GLN A 46 -8.58 -11.00 3.00
N SER A 47 -7.75 -11.92 3.48
CA SER A 47 -7.74 -13.31 2.98
C SER A 47 -9.06 -14.03 3.24
N ALA A 48 -9.66 -13.85 4.43
CA ALA A 48 -10.98 -14.40 4.75
C ALA A 48 -12.06 -13.86 3.80
N SER A 49 -12.05 -12.56 3.53
CA SER A 49 -12.97 -11.96 2.55
C SER A 49 -12.76 -12.51 1.14
N ALA A 50 -11.51 -12.70 0.72
CA ALA A 50 -11.17 -13.25 -0.59
C ALA A 50 -11.62 -14.70 -0.74
N LEU A 51 -11.53 -15.51 0.32
CA LEU A 51 -12.04 -16.88 0.33
C LEU A 51 -13.56 -16.95 0.17
N ILE A 52 -14.28 -15.99 0.75
CA ILE A 52 -15.75 -15.90 0.61
C ILE A 52 -16.14 -15.53 -0.82
N SER A 53 -15.43 -14.59 -1.45
CA SER A 53 -15.75 -14.13 -2.81
C SER A 53 -15.25 -15.07 -3.93
N SER A 54 -14.15 -15.78 -3.72
CA SER A 54 -13.55 -16.69 -4.72
C SER A 54 -14.22 -18.07 -4.79
N GLY A 55 -15.16 -18.37 -3.90
CA GLY A 55 -15.93 -19.62 -3.91
C GLY A 55 -16.83 -19.77 -5.15
N ASN A 56 -17.12 -18.69 -5.87
CA ASN A 56 -17.94 -18.71 -7.08
C ASN A 56 -17.22 -18.06 -8.28
N PRO A 57 -16.82 -18.82 -9.31
CA PRO A 57 -16.12 -18.28 -10.47
C PRO A 57 -16.93 -17.23 -11.24
N ASP A 58 -18.26 -17.33 -11.22
CA ASP A 58 -19.13 -16.32 -11.85
C ASP A 58 -19.08 -14.98 -11.11
N GLN A 59 -18.98 -15.00 -9.77
CA GLN A 59 -18.79 -13.77 -8.98
C GLN A 59 -17.43 -13.12 -9.23
N THR A 60 -16.40 -13.90 -9.55
CA THR A 60 -15.06 -13.34 -9.85
C THR A 60 -15.07 -12.60 -11.18
N VAL A 61 -15.72 -13.16 -12.20
CA VAL A 61 -15.89 -12.51 -13.51
C VAL A 61 -16.78 -11.26 -13.36
N GLU A 62 -17.86 -11.35 -12.60
CA GLU A 62 -18.77 -10.23 -12.37
C GLU A 62 -18.09 -9.09 -11.58
N ALA A 63 -17.34 -9.40 -10.52
CA ALA A 63 -16.56 -8.41 -9.77
C ALA A 63 -15.50 -7.74 -10.65
N PHE A 64 -14.84 -8.49 -11.54
CA PHE A 64 -13.92 -7.93 -12.51
C PHE A 64 -14.63 -6.94 -13.46
N ILE A 65 -15.76 -7.33 -14.07
CA ILE A 65 -16.53 -6.47 -14.98
C ILE A 65 -16.98 -5.18 -14.26
N VAL A 66 -17.48 -5.29 -13.03
CA VAL A 66 -17.90 -4.13 -12.23
C VAL A 66 -16.71 -3.20 -11.99
N SER A 67 -15.57 -3.73 -11.54
CA SER A 67 -14.36 -2.92 -11.30
C SER A 67 -13.81 -2.26 -12.57
N TYR A 68 -13.88 -2.97 -13.71
CA TYR A 68 -13.43 -2.46 -15.01
C TYR A 68 -14.32 -1.31 -15.49
N ARG A 69 -15.65 -1.46 -15.38
CA ARG A 69 -16.60 -0.39 -15.72
C ARG A 69 -16.44 0.83 -14.82
N GLU A 70 -16.23 0.62 -13.52
CA GLU A 70 -16.02 1.71 -12.57
C GLU A 70 -14.73 2.49 -12.87
N ALA A 71 -13.65 1.79 -13.26
CA ALA A 71 -12.41 2.41 -13.70
C ALA A 71 -12.57 3.23 -14.98
N ILE A 72 -13.28 2.69 -15.99
CA ILE A 72 -13.60 3.41 -17.24
C ILE A 72 -14.44 4.66 -16.93
N GLU A 73 -15.45 4.56 -16.07
CA GLU A 73 -16.31 5.68 -15.73
C GLU A 73 -15.54 6.78 -14.97
N GLN A 74 -14.63 6.42 -14.05
CA GLN A 74 -13.73 7.39 -13.42
C GLN A 74 -12.85 8.11 -14.46
N GLN A 75 -12.29 7.37 -15.43
CA GLN A 75 -11.49 7.95 -16.51
C GLN A 75 -12.32 8.84 -17.43
N ARG A 76 -13.57 8.47 -17.71
CA ARG A 76 -14.51 9.27 -18.50
C ARG A 76 -14.76 10.64 -17.87
N GLN A 77 -14.90 10.67 -16.54
CA GLN A 77 -15.11 11.91 -15.79
C GLN A 77 -13.88 12.83 -15.76
N THR A 78 -12.68 12.27 -15.96
CA THR A 78 -11.43 13.04 -16.04
C THR A 78 -10.98 13.35 -17.49
N ALA A 79 -11.57 12.69 -18.48
CA ALA A 79 -11.23 12.86 -19.89
C ALA A 79 -11.75 14.19 -20.46
N THR A 80 -10.81 15.10 -20.75
CA THR A 80 -11.09 16.45 -21.25
C THR A 80 -10.77 16.62 -22.74
N THR A 81 -9.94 15.75 -23.32
CA THR A 81 -9.53 15.86 -24.74
C THR A 81 -10.30 14.89 -25.66
N PRO A 82 -10.43 15.18 -26.97
CA PRO A 82 -11.09 14.30 -27.94
C PRO A 82 -10.39 12.94 -28.09
N GLU A 83 -9.05 12.95 -28.12
CA GLU A 83 -8.22 11.74 -28.24
C GLU A 83 -8.40 10.80 -27.04
N GLN A 84 -8.54 11.35 -25.82
CA GLN A 84 -8.82 10.55 -24.62
C GLN A 84 -10.16 9.82 -24.72
N ARG A 85 -11.18 10.46 -25.32
CA ARG A 85 -12.52 9.88 -25.47
C ARG A 85 -12.53 8.74 -26.50
N GLU A 86 -11.74 8.84 -27.56
CA GLU A 86 -11.59 7.79 -28.57
C GLU A 86 -10.92 6.54 -27.98
N VAL A 87 -9.86 6.73 -27.19
CA VAL A 87 -9.20 5.63 -26.46
C VAL A 87 -10.16 4.96 -25.46
N LEU A 88 -10.98 5.76 -24.76
CA LEU A 88 -12.00 5.27 -23.83
C LEU A 88 -13.06 4.40 -24.51
N GLN A 89 -13.50 4.76 -25.72
CA GLN A 89 -14.45 3.96 -26.50
C GLN A 89 -13.85 2.60 -26.88
N LEU A 90 -12.57 2.56 -27.25
CA LEU A 90 -11.87 1.31 -27.55
C LEU A 90 -11.77 0.38 -26.32
N PHE A 91 -11.58 0.95 -25.13
CA PHE A 91 -11.59 0.20 -23.87
C PHE A 91 -12.99 -0.32 -23.50
N GLU A 92 -14.03 0.43 -23.83
CA GLU A 92 -15.42 0.05 -23.58
C GLU A 92 -15.85 -1.09 -24.51
N GLU A 93 -15.44 -1.06 -25.78
CA GLU A 93 -15.68 -2.13 -26.75
C GLU A 93 -14.91 -3.42 -26.43
N SER A 94 -13.71 -3.32 -25.82
CA SER A 94 -12.91 -4.48 -25.42
C SER A 94 -13.30 -5.10 -24.07
N ALA A 95 -14.29 -4.53 -23.37
CA ALA A 95 -14.74 -5.02 -22.06
C ALA A 95 -15.21 -6.49 -22.11
N ASP A 96 -15.97 -6.85 -23.14
CA ASP A 96 -16.52 -8.21 -23.31
C ASP A 96 -15.42 -9.21 -23.67
N GLU A 97 -14.43 -8.82 -24.46
CA GLU A 97 -13.26 -9.65 -24.78
C GLU A 97 -12.38 -9.89 -23.54
N MET A 98 -12.15 -8.86 -22.72
CA MET A 98 -11.45 -9.02 -21.45
C MET A 98 -12.22 -9.94 -20.48
N ALA A 99 -13.55 -9.82 -20.42
CA ALA A 99 -14.38 -10.69 -19.60
C ALA A 99 -14.29 -12.17 -20.05
N ALA A 100 -14.27 -12.42 -21.36
CA ALA A 100 -14.07 -13.75 -21.92
C ALA A 100 -12.69 -14.32 -21.56
N MET A 101 -11.63 -13.50 -21.66
CA MET A 101 -10.27 -13.88 -21.29
C MET A 101 -10.17 -14.22 -19.79
N VAL A 102 -10.77 -13.42 -18.91
CA VAL A 102 -10.80 -13.71 -17.47
C VAL A 102 -11.57 -15.00 -17.17
N ARG A 103 -12.69 -15.24 -17.85
CA ARG A 103 -13.45 -16.50 -17.71
C ARG A 103 -12.62 -17.71 -18.15
N GLU A 104 -11.85 -17.61 -19.22
CA GLU A 104 -10.93 -18.65 -19.67
C GLU A 104 -9.81 -18.88 -18.65
N LEU A 105 -9.23 -17.81 -18.09
CA LEU A 105 -8.21 -17.87 -17.03
C LEU A 105 -8.71 -18.55 -15.75
N VAL A 106 -9.96 -18.28 -15.35
CA VAL A 106 -10.56 -18.87 -14.13
C VAL A 106 -10.99 -20.33 -14.34
N THR A 107 -11.24 -20.73 -15.59
CA THR A 107 -11.63 -22.11 -15.95
C THR A 107 -10.46 -23.02 -16.31
N LEU A 108 -9.26 -22.46 -16.53
CA LEU A 108 -8.04 -23.22 -16.78
C LEU A 108 -7.81 -24.27 -15.66
N PRO A 109 -7.54 -25.54 -16.02
CA PRO A 109 -7.28 -26.59 -15.06
C PRO A 109 -6.00 -26.27 -14.28
N THR A 110 -6.14 -26.12 -12.96
CA THR A 110 -5.02 -25.90 -12.06
C THR A 110 -4.44 -27.24 -11.61
N ILE A 111 -3.11 -27.28 -11.41
CA ILE A 111 -2.38 -28.49 -10.97
C ILE A 111 -2.83 -28.95 -9.57
N LEU A 112 -3.40 -28.04 -8.78
CA LEU A 112 -3.88 -28.28 -7.41
C LEU A 112 -5.41 -28.21 -7.35
N PRO A 113 -6.08 -29.04 -6.53
CA PRO A 113 -7.49 -28.89 -6.24
C PRO A 113 -7.79 -27.47 -5.73
N ARG A 114 -8.83 -26.82 -6.29
CA ARG A 114 -9.25 -25.45 -5.95
C ARG A 114 -9.28 -25.12 -4.44
N PRO A 115 -9.80 -25.96 -3.52
CA PRO A 115 -9.76 -25.60 -2.09
C PRO A 115 -8.35 -25.48 -1.52
N ILE A 116 -7.40 -26.30 -2.03
CA ILE A 116 -6.00 -26.27 -1.59
C ILE A 116 -5.31 -25.03 -2.15
N SER A 117 -5.56 -24.67 -3.42
CA SER A 117 -4.99 -23.46 -4.00
C SER A 117 -5.50 -22.20 -3.31
N LEU A 118 -6.80 -22.14 -3.00
CA LEU A 118 -7.39 -21.01 -2.28
C LEU A 118 -6.83 -20.88 -0.86
N PHE A 119 -6.66 -21.99 -0.14
CA PHE A 119 -6.04 -21.97 1.18
C PHE A 119 -4.58 -21.50 1.14
N LEU A 120 -3.78 -22.01 0.20
CA LEU A 120 -2.39 -21.60 0.04
C LEU A 120 -2.27 -20.13 -0.38
N GLN A 121 -3.18 -19.65 -1.23
CA GLN A 121 -3.25 -18.25 -1.62
C GLN A 121 -3.60 -17.34 -0.44
N ALA A 122 -4.60 -17.72 0.36
CA ALA A 122 -4.97 -17.01 1.59
C ALA A 122 -3.82 -16.98 2.61
N LEU A 123 -3.12 -18.09 2.79
CA LEU A 123 -1.95 -18.15 3.66
C LEU A 123 -0.81 -17.28 3.11
N GLY A 124 -0.56 -17.35 1.81
CA GLY A 124 0.42 -16.51 1.12
C GLY A 124 0.12 -15.02 1.30
N GLN A 125 -1.12 -14.59 1.08
CA GLN A 125 -1.55 -13.20 1.30
C GLN A 125 -1.39 -12.78 2.77
N THR A 126 -1.83 -13.63 3.70
CA THR A 126 -1.74 -13.34 5.14
C THR A 126 -0.29 -13.15 5.61
N VAL A 127 0.63 -14.01 5.16
CA VAL A 127 2.05 -13.97 5.56
C VAL A 127 2.84 -12.89 4.81
N SER A 128 2.42 -12.53 3.60
CA SER A 128 3.08 -11.50 2.79
C SER A 128 2.77 -10.08 3.30
N ARG A 129 1.60 -9.86 3.89
CA ARG A 129 1.17 -8.51 4.32
C ARG A 129 2.11 -7.87 5.36
N PRO A 130 2.58 -8.56 6.42
CA PRO A 130 3.63 -8.03 7.29
C PRO A 130 4.93 -7.67 6.56
N LEU A 131 5.33 -8.46 5.55
CA LEU A 131 6.55 -8.23 4.79
C LEU A 131 6.43 -7.00 3.89
N GLU A 132 5.26 -6.78 3.30
CA GLU A 132 4.93 -5.58 2.54
C GLU A 132 5.02 -4.33 3.44
N TYR A 133 4.33 -4.32 4.57
CA TYR A 133 4.41 -3.21 5.53
C TYR A 133 5.82 -2.98 6.08
N LEU A 134 6.58 -4.05 6.32
CA LEU A 134 7.98 -3.91 6.72
C LEU A 134 8.81 -3.26 5.61
N SER A 135 8.63 -3.69 4.36
CA SER A 135 9.40 -3.18 3.21
C SER A 135 9.09 -1.71 2.96
N ASP A 136 7.81 -1.35 2.92
CA ASP A 136 7.36 0.04 2.74
C ASP A 136 7.83 0.93 3.88
N MET A 137 7.68 0.47 5.13
CA MET A 137 8.15 1.21 6.30
C MET A 137 9.67 1.41 6.25
N LEU A 138 10.45 0.37 5.95
CA LEU A 138 11.91 0.48 5.87
C LEU A 138 12.34 1.45 4.79
N LEU A 139 11.72 1.39 3.60
CA LEU A 139 11.99 2.33 2.52
C LEU A 139 11.68 3.77 2.95
N ALA A 140 10.50 4.00 3.52
CA ALA A 140 10.08 5.31 4.01
C ALA A 140 11.03 5.84 5.10
N VAL A 141 11.40 4.99 6.07
CA VAL A 141 12.32 5.32 7.17
C VAL A 141 13.72 5.63 6.67
N ILE A 142 14.28 4.85 5.75
CA ILE A 142 15.63 5.05 5.22
C ILE A 142 15.70 6.39 4.47
N LEU A 143 14.75 6.64 3.57
CA LEU A 143 14.71 7.89 2.80
C LEU A 143 14.51 9.10 3.71
N THR A 144 13.57 8.99 4.66
CA THR A 144 13.33 10.05 5.66
C THR A 144 14.56 10.27 6.53
N HIS A 145 15.27 9.21 6.94
CA HIS A 145 16.47 9.31 7.77
C HIS A 145 17.59 10.05 7.05
N ILE A 146 17.82 9.72 5.77
CA ILE A 146 18.82 10.40 4.92
C ILE A 146 18.44 11.88 4.79
N ALA A 147 17.18 12.18 4.46
CA ALA A 147 16.68 13.54 4.34
C ALA A 147 16.84 14.33 5.66
N ALA A 148 16.45 13.73 6.77
CA ALA A 148 16.54 14.34 8.10
C ALA A 148 18.00 14.58 8.50
N ARG A 149 18.94 13.68 8.16
CA ARG A 149 20.38 13.88 8.37
C ARG A 149 20.90 15.08 7.59
N GLN A 150 20.50 15.24 6.33
CA GLN A 150 20.89 16.38 5.49
C GLN A 150 20.34 17.71 6.04
N LEU A 151 19.20 17.68 6.73
CA LEU A 151 18.59 18.86 7.37
C LEU A 151 19.16 19.17 8.78
N GLY A 152 20.25 18.50 9.17
CA GLY A 152 20.96 18.71 10.44
C GLY A 152 20.48 17.83 11.59
N GLY A 153 19.71 16.78 11.31
CA GLY A 153 19.17 15.87 12.31
C GLY A 153 20.21 14.98 12.97
N GLN A 154 20.08 14.73 14.28
CA GLN A 154 21.11 14.04 15.08
C GLN A 154 20.77 12.56 15.40
N GLY A 155 19.57 12.11 15.03
CA GLY A 155 19.05 10.79 15.35
C GLY A 155 19.79 9.64 14.63
N GLY A 156 19.85 8.48 15.27
CA GLY A 156 20.43 7.26 14.68
C GLY A 156 19.40 6.42 13.92
N ILE A 157 19.86 5.63 12.95
CA ILE A 157 18.98 4.78 12.12
C ILE A 157 18.21 3.74 12.97
N ARG A 158 18.83 3.17 14.00
CA ARG A 158 18.16 2.21 14.91
C ARG A 158 16.96 2.83 15.61
N ALA A 159 17.11 4.06 16.09
CA ALA A 159 16.04 4.81 16.71
C ALA A 159 14.95 5.19 15.68
N MET A 160 15.35 5.54 14.46
CA MET A 160 14.42 5.85 13.39
C MET A 160 13.60 4.62 12.95
N VAL A 161 14.20 3.43 12.87
CA VAL A 161 13.47 2.19 12.57
C VAL A 161 12.51 1.83 13.72
N ALA A 162 12.96 1.97 14.97
CA ALA A 162 12.12 1.71 16.14
C ALA A 162 10.90 2.63 16.17
N VAL A 163 11.10 3.94 16.01
CA VAL A 163 10.00 4.91 16.06
C VAL A 163 9.18 4.91 14.76
N GLY A 164 9.82 4.75 13.61
CA GLY A 164 9.17 4.69 12.31
C GLY A 164 8.22 3.50 12.18
N SER A 165 8.49 2.37 12.84
CA SER A 165 7.55 1.26 12.89
C SER A 165 6.16 1.61 13.46
N LEU A 166 6.07 2.67 14.28
CA LEU A 166 4.80 3.16 14.81
C LEU A 166 3.90 3.73 13.69
N SER A 167 4.47 4.16 12.56
CA SER A 167 3.70 4.62 11.40
C SER A 167 2.90 3.51 10.73
N VAL A 168 3.15 2.24 11.08
CA VAL A 168 2.36 1.10 10.62
C VAL A 168 1.09 0.91 11.44
N ALA A 169 1.01 1.44 12.67
CA ALA A 169 -0.17 1.31 13.52
C ALA A 169 -1.49 1.78 12.85
N PRO A 170 -1.54 2.92 12.13
CA PRO A 170 -2.77 3.38 11.49
C PRO A 170 -3.27 2.46 10.37
N HIS A 171 -2.38 1.65 9.77
CA HIS A 171 -2.73 0.65 8.78
C HIS A 171 -3.52 -0.53 9.34
N ALA A 172 -3.73 -0.61 10.66
CA ALA A 172 -4.74 -1.51 11.20
C ALA A 172 -6.15 -1.21 10.64
N LEU A 173 -6.41 0.03 10.22
CA LEU A 173 -7.64 0.41 9.53
C LEU A 173 -7.79 -0.28 8.17
N ASP A 174 -6.69 -0.68 7.52
CA ASP A 174 -6.72 -1.42 6.26
C ASP A 174 -7.43 -2.78 6.39
N ALA A 175 -7.64 -3.26 7.61
CA ALA A 175 -8.47 -4.42 7.87
C ALA A 175 -9.94 -4.20 7.47
N LEU A 176 -10.40 -2.97 7.33
CA LEU A 176 -11.78 -2.62 6.98
C LEU A 176 -11.98 -2.38 5.47
N THR A 177 -10.91 -2.46 4.67
CA THR A 177 -10.95 -2.16 3.23
C THR A 177 -11.59 -3.27 2.39
N PHE A 178 -11.97 -4.39 3.00
CA PHE A 178 -12.76 -5.44 2.32
C PHE A 178 -14.14 -4.95 1.88
N ILE A 179 -14.63 -3.83 2.44
CA ILE A 179 -15.85 -3.15 2.01
C ILE A 179 -15.48 -2.18 0.87
N PRO A 180 -15.90 -2.44 -0.38
CA PRO A 180 -15.44 -1.66 -1.54
C PRO A 180 -15.64 -0.14 -1.40
N VAL A 181 -16.81 0.27 -0.90
CA VAL A 181 -17.18 1.69 -0.71
C VAL A 181 -16.29 2.38 0.32
N LEU A 182 -15.74 1.64 1.29
CA LEU A 182 -14.87 2.19 2.34
C LEU A 182 -13.38 2.06 2.02
N ASN A 183 -13.02 1.30 0.99
CA ASN A 183 -11.62 1.00 0.67
C ASN A 183 -10.78 2.28 0.49
N LEU A 184 -11.19 3.14 -0.45
CA LEU A 184 -10.47 4.38 -0.76
C LEU A 184 -10.39 5.36 0.42
N PRO A 185 -11.51 5.75 1.08
CA PRO A 185 -11.43 6.71 2.18
C PRO A 185 -10.62 6.18 3.36
N ILE A 186 -10.75 4.90 3.71
CA ILE A 186 -9.99 4.30 4.82
C ILE A 186 -8.50 4.25 4.49
N SER A 187 -8.14 3.83 3.28
CA SER A 187 -6.74 3.76 2.86
C SER A 187 -6.07 5.12 2.87
N ILE A 188 -6.77 6.17 2.44
CA ILE A 188 -6.26 7.56 2.48
C ILE A 188 -6.04 8.01 3.93
N ILE A 189 -6.97 7.72 4.83
CA ILE A 189 -6.86 8.06 6.25
C ILE A 189 -5.68 7.31 6.89
N ALA A 190 -5.57 6.00 6.65
CA ALA A 190 -4.49 5.18 7.17
C ALA A 190 -3.12 5.68 6.69
N TRP A 191 -2.99 5.94 5.40
CA TRP A 191 -1.77 6.47 4.78
C TRP A 191 -1.41 7.86 5.32
N GLY A 192 -2.37 8.79 5.35
CA GLY A 192 -2.14 10.16 5.83
C GLY A 192 -1.78 10.19 7.31
N TRP A 193 -2.44 9.38 8.13
CA TRP A 193 -2.14 9.28 9.56
C TRP A 193 -0.78 8.60 9.80
N GLY A 194 -0.45 7.56 9.03
CA GLY A 194 0.89 6.94 9.02
C GLY A 194 1.99 7.97 8.74
N LEU A 195 1.76 8.87 7.78
CA LEU A 195 2.67 9.95 7.45
C LEU A 195 2.86 10.93 8.63
N ILE A 196 1.77 11.33 9.29
CA ILE A 196 1.82 12.23 10.47
C ILE A 196 2.59 11.59 11.63
N VAL A 197 2.38 10.28 11.86
CA VAL A 197 3.12 9.50 12.87
C VAL A 197 4.61 9.49 12.51
N LEU A 198 4.97 9.29 11.25
CA LEU A 198 6.36 9.31 10.78
C LEU A 198 7.01 10.70 10.92
N ILE A 199 6.28 11.79 10.64
CA ILE A 199 6.74 13.17 10.85
C ILE A 199 7.04 13.40 12.32
N THR A 200 6.10 13.04 13.20
CA THR A 200 6.26 13.17 14.66
C THR A 200 7.45 12.36 15.15
N GLY A 201 7.59 11.13 14.67
CA GLY A 201 8.71 10.27 14.98
C GLY A 201 10.05 10.84 14.52
N THR A 202 10.10 11.38 13.31
CA THR A 202 11.29 12.03 12.74
C THR A 202 11.71 13.22 13.58
N ALA A 203 10.76 14.08 13.97
CA ALA A 203 11.02 15.23 14.84
C ALA A 203 11.63 14.79 16.18
N VAL A 204 11.08 13.76 16.83
CA VAL A 204 11.54 13.24 18.12
C VAL A 204 12.90 12.55 18.03
N VAL A 205 13.13 11.76 16.97
CA VAL A 205 14.37 11.00 16.76
C VAL A 205 15.52 11.94 16.39
N HIS A 206 15.30 12.86 15.46
CA HIS A 206 16.34 13.74 14.94
C HIS A 206 16.46 15.08 15.66
N ARG A 207 15.58 15.36 16.64
CA ARG A 207 15.49 16.65 17.36
C ARG A 207 15.33 17.83 16.41
N LEU A 208 14.53 17.64 15.38
CA LEU A 208 14.23 18.65 14.38
C LEU A 208 12.95 19.40 14.74
N ASP A 209 12.86 20.65 14.30
CA ASP A 209 11.59 21.37 14.26
C ASP A 209 10.60 20.63 13.35
N THR A 210 9.31 20.71 13.67
CA THR A 210 8.23 20.04 12.93
C THR A 210 8.27 20.38 11.44
N GLY A 211 8.59 21.63 11.06
CA GLY A 211 8.70 22.01 9.64
C GLY A 211 9.79 21.26 8.89
N LYS A 212 10.98 21.10 9.52
CA LYS A 212 12.09 20.32 8.94
C LYS A 212 11.78 18.83 8.90
N ALA A 213 11.12 18.31 9.93
CA ALA A 213 10.68 16.91 9.95
C ALA A 213 9.65 16.61 8.86
N THR A 214 8.69 17.53 8.63
CA THR A 214 7.71 17.42 7.53
C THR A 214 8.40 17.41 6.18
N LEU A 215 9.35 18.32 5.93
CA LEU A 215 10.12 18.32 4.69
C LEU A 215 10.92 17.03 4.48
N ALA A 216 11.53 16.49 5.55
CA ALA A 216 12.27 15.23 5.48
C ALA A 216 11.35 14.05 5.07
N VAL A 217 10.16 13.97 5.67
CA VAL A 217 9.20 12.89 5.38
C VAL A 217 8.57 13.04 4.01
N LEU A 218 8.20 14.26 3.59
CA LEU A 218 7.60 14.51 2.27
C LEU A 218 8.53 14.20 1.09
N LEU A 219 9.84 14.09 1.33
CA LEU A 219 10.78 13.61 0.33
C LEU A 219 10.42 12.19 -0.16
N TYR A 220 9.97 11.31 0.74
CA TYR A 220 9.59 9.94 0.39
C TYR A 220 8.45 9.86 -0.64
N PRO A 221 7.24 10.40 -0.38
CA PRO A 221 6.15 10.33 -1.35
C PRO A 221 6.44 11.13 -2.62
N SER A 222 7.16 12.25 -2.52
CA SER A 222 7.52 13.02 -3.73
C SER A 222 8.47 12.25 -4.66
N LEU A 223 9.46 11.55 -4.12
CA LEU A 223 10.34 10.67 -4.91
C LEU A 223 9.56 9.52 -5.56
N LEU A 224 8.64 8.88 -4.83
CA LEU A 224 7.81 7.82 -5.40
C LEU A 224 6.89 8.31 -6.52
N ILE A 225 6.31 9.50 -6.39
CA ILE A 225 5.49 10.11 -7.44
C ILE A 225 6.34 10.36 -8.70
N ILE A 226 7.52 10.96 -8.54
CA ILE A 226 8.43 11.23 -9.67
C ILE A 226 8.86 9.93 -10.35
N LEU A 227 9.24 8.91 -9.57
CA LEU A 227 9.63 7.60 -10.09
C LEU A 227 8.46 6.91 -10.80
N GLY A 228 7.26 6.97 -10.25
CA GLY A 228 6.05 6.40 -10.84
C GLY A 228 5.69 7.05 -12.17
N ILE A 229 5.78 8.38 -12.27
CA ILE A 229 5.57 9.12 -13.53
C ILE A 229 6.62 8.68 -14.56
N LEU A 230 7.90 8.63 -14.18
CA LEU A 230 8.99 8.26 -15.09
C LEU A 230 8.82 6.82 -15.61
N LEU A 231 8.47 5.88 -14.73
CA LEU A 231 8.26 4.48 -15.10
C LEU A 231 7.03 4.31 -15.99
N SER A 232 5.95 5.03 -15.71
CA SER A 232 4.76 5.10 -16.58
C SER A 232 5.10 5.61 -17.98
N CYS A 233 5.89 6.69 -18.09
CA CYS A 233 6.35 7.20 -19.39
C CYS A 233 7.18 6.15 -20.16
N ILE A 234 8.11 5.47 -19.49
CA ILE A 234 8.91 4.41 -20.12
C ILE A 234 8.02 3.26 -20.61
N LEU A 235 7.03 2.86 -19.82
CA LEU A 235 6.12 1.77 -20.15
C LEU A 235 5.24 2.12 -21.36
N LEU A 236 4.74 3.36 -21.43
CA LEU A 236 4.00 3.86 -22.60
C LEU A 236 4.85 3.86 -23.87
N ILE A 237 6.09 4.35 -23.79
CA ILE A 237 7.03 4.35 -24.93
C ILE A 237 7.34 2.90 -25.36
N GLY A 238 7.52 2.00 -24.39
CA GLY A 238 7.74 0.57 -24.65
C GLY A 238 6.57 -0.10 -25.35
N LEU A 239 5.34 0.18 -24.91
CA LEU A 239 4.11 -0.34 -25.54
C LEU A 239 3.94 0.17 -26.96
N ILE A 240 4.16 1.48 -27.20
CA ILE A 240 4.10 2.08 -28.53
C ILE A 240 5.17 1.46 -29.45
N SER A 241 6.37 1.22 -28.93
CA SER A 241 7.46 0.61 -29.70
C SER A 241 7.16 -0.85 -30.06
N LEU A 242 6.55 -1.60 -29.14
CA LEU A 242 6.16 -2.99 -29.36
C LEU A 242 5.01 -3.10 -30.37
N SER A 243 4.01 -2.22 -30.30
CA SER A 243 2.89 -2.20 -31.26
C SER A 243 3.34 -1.78 -32.66
N ALA A 244 4.26 -0.82 -32.78
CA ALA A 244 4.83 -0.43 -34.06
C ALA A 244 5.68 -1.54 -34.70
N GLY A 245 6.35 -2.37 -33.89
CA GLY A 245 7.16 -3.50 -34.36
C GLY A 245 6.36 -4.75 -34.79
N LEU A 246 5.12 -4.90 -34.33
CA LEU A 246 4.21 -5.99 -34.74
C LEU A 246 3.44 -5.66 -36.04
N GLY A 247 3.48 -4.41 -36.49
CA GLY A 247 2.82 -3.93 -37.71
C GLY A 247 3.72 -3.85 -38.95
N ALA A 248 4.98 -4.29 -38.85
CA ALA A 248 5.95 -4.37 -39.95
C ALA A 248 6.30 -5.83 -40.27
#